data_AF-A0A1I4IWX7-F1
#
_entry.id   AF-A0A1I4IWX7-F1
#
_cell.length_a   1.000
_cell.length_b   1.000
_cell.length_c   1.000
_cell.angle_alpha   90.00
_cell.angle_beta   90.00
_cell.angle_gamma   90.00
#
_symmetry.space_group_name_H-M   'P 1'
#
loop_
_entity.id
_entity.type
_entity.pdbx_description
1 polymer ?
#
loop_
_entity_poly.entity_id
_entity_poly.type
_entity_poly.pdbx_seq_one_letter_code
_entity_poly.pdbx_strand_id
1 'polypeptide(L)' 'MASDPGDLVLDPTCGSGTTAYMAEQWGRRWTTIDTSRVALALARARIMGAR' A
#
# COMPACT_ATOMS: atom_id res chain seq x y z
N MET A 1 -19.31 0.19 -2.29
CA MET A 1 -17.83 0.29 -2.34
C MET A 1 -17.29 -0.85 -3.17
N ALA A 2 -16.05 -0.76 -3.67
CA ALA A 2 -15.47 -1.73 -4.62
C ALA A 2 -14.72 -2.92 -3.98
N SER A 3 -14.51 -2.90 -2.66
CA SER A 3 -13.89 -3.99 -1.90
C SER A 3 -14.27 -3.94 -0.42
N ASP A 4 -14.22 -5.11 0.21
CA ASP A 4 -14.58 -5.35 1.61
C ASP A 4 -13.32 -5.67 2.47
N PRO A 5 -13.42 -5.61 3.80
CA PRO A 5 -12.36 -6.11 4.68
C PRO A 5 -11.98 -7.56 4.35
N GLY A 6 -10.69 -7.85 4.31
CA GLY A 6 -10.13 -9.16 3.91
C GLY A 6 -9.80 -9.31 2.42
N ASP A 7 -10.39 -8.48 1.55
CA ASP A 7 -10.07 -8.48 0.12
C ASP A 7 -8.61 -8.09 -0.13
N LEU A 8 -8.08 -8.58 -1.25
CA LEU A 8 -6.73 -8.20 -1.71
C LEU A 8 -6.80 -6.99 -2.65
N VAL A 9 -6.08 -5.93 -2.30
CA VAL A 9 -5.88 -4.75 -3.15
C VAL A 9 -4.48 -4.79 -3.77
N LEU A 10 -4.41 -4.67 -5.09
CA LEU A 10 -3.15 -4.53 -5.83
C LEU A 10 -2.99 -3.08 -6.30
N ASP A 11 -1.82 -2.51 -6.05
CA ASP A 11 -1.40 -1.22 -6.64
C ASP A 11 -0.04 -1.38 -7.34
N PRO A 12 -0.01 -1.39 -8.69
CA PRO A 12 1.21 -1.60 -9.45
C PRO A 12 2.06 -0.34 -9.66
N THR A 13 1.64 0.80 -9.12
CA THR A 13 2.30 2.10 -9.26
C THR A 13 2.30 2.83 -7.91
N CYS A 14 2.90 2.19 -6.91
CA CYS A 14 2.63 2.54 -5.52
C CYS A 14 3.02 3.96 -5.13
N GLY A 15 4.02 4.55 -5.80
CA GLY A 15 4.55 5.85 -5.43
C GLY A 15 4.91 5.90 -3.94
N SER A 16 4.23 6.76 -3.18
CA SER A 16 4.43 6.89 -1.73
C SER A 16 3.74 5.84 -0.86
N GLY A 17 3.05 4.86 -1.46
CA GLY A 17 2.40 3.75 -0.74
C GLY A 17 1.03 4.08 -0.16
N THR A 18 0.33 5.11 -0.63
CA THR A 18 -0.98 5.54 -0.08
C THR A 18 -2.02 4.41 -0.12
N THR A 19 -2.10 3.64 -1.21
CA THR A 19 -3.06 2.55 -1.35
C THR A 19 -2.85 1.48 -0.29
N ALA A 20 -1.61 1.00 -0.13
CA ALA A 20 -1.25 0.03 0.89
C ALA A 20 -1.53 0.56 2.31
N TYR A 21 -1.15 1.82 2.57
CA TYR A 21 -1.39 2.46 3.87
C TYR A 21 -2.88 2.48 4.24
N MET A 22 -3.76 2.92 3.33
CA MET A 22 -5.21 2.94 3.59
C MET A 22 -5.84 1.53 3.59
N ALA A 23 -5.35 0.62 2.73
CA ALA A 23 -5.82 -0.76 2.70
C ALA A 23 -5.61 -1.44 4.06
N GLU A 24 -4.44 -1.26 4.68
CA GLU A 24 -4.15 -1.74 6.04
C GLU A 24 -5.14 -1.18 7.07
N GLN A 25 -5.36 0.15 7.09
CA GLN A 25 -6.26 0.79 8.06
C GLN A 25 -7.71 0.31 7.93
N TRP A 26 -8.10 -0.14 6.74
CA TRP A 26 -9.44 -0.64 6.46
C TRP A 26 -9.57 -2.17 6.55
N GLY A 27 -8.56 -2.85 7.10
CA GLY A 27 -8.58 -4.30 7.30
C GLY A 27 -8.53 -5.10 6.00
N ARG A 28 -7.93 -4.55 4.95
CA ARG A 28 -7.74 -5.23 3.66
C ARG A 28 -6.32 -5.77 3.55
N ARG A 29 -6.17 -6.86 2.82
CA ARG A 29 -4.85 -7.34 2.41
C ARG A 29 -4.38 -6.50 1.24
N TRP A 30 -3.07 -6.32 1.10
CA TRP A 30 -2.54 -5.53 0.01
C TRP A 30 -1.21 -6.08 -0.49
N THR A 31 -0.95 -5.83 -1.77
CA THR A 31 0.36 -5.95 -2.42
C THR A 31 0.58 -4.69 -3.23
N THR A 32 1.78 -4.13 -3.13
CA THR A 32 2.12 -2.91 -3.86
C THR A 32 3.50 -3.04 -4.48
N ILE A 33 3.65 -2.51 -5.69
CA ILE A 33 4.90 -2.55 -6.44
C ILE A 33 5.11 -1.22 -7.16
N ASP A 34 6.37 -0.93 -7.45
CA ASP A 34 6.77 0.22 -8.26
C ASP A 34 8.13 -0.10 -8.90
N THR A 35 8.40 0.44 -10.08
CA THR A 35 9.71 0.31 -10.74
C THR A 35 10.73 1.28 -10.16
N SER A 36 10.27 2.37 -9.55
CA SER A 36 11.11 3.38 -8.92
C SER A 36 11.59 2.93 -7.55
N ARG A 37 12.91 2.80 -7.41
CA ARG A 37 13.55 2.56 -6.10
C ARG A 37 13.27 3.68 -5.09
N VAL A 38 13.08 4.92 -5.57
CA VAL A 38 12.72 6.06 -4.72
C VAL A 38 11.31 5.88 -4.16
N ALA A 39 10.35 5.49 -5.00
CA ALA A 39 8.99 5.18 -4.58
C ALA A 39 8.98 4.07 -3.53
N LEU A 40 9.67 2.96 -3.79
CA LEU A 40 9.75 1.85 -2.85
C LEU A 40 10.38 2.26 -1.50
N ALA A 41 11.41 3.10 -1.49
CA ALA A 41 12.01 3.60 -0.26
C ALA A 41 11.04 4.48 0.55
N LEU A 42 10.31 5.39 -0.12
CA LEU A 42 9.30 6.25 0.49
C LEU A 42 8.13 5.44 1.04
N ALA A 43 7.57 4.53 0.23
CA ALA A 43 6.47 3.65 0.60
C ALA A 43 6.84 2.77 1.80
N ARG A 44 8.03 2.14 1.78
CA ARG A 44 8.51 1.32 2.90
C ARG A 44 8.65 2.13 4.18
N ALA A 45 9.25 3.31 4.12
CA ALA A 45 9.42 4.16 5.30
C ALA A 45 8.07 4.59 5.88
N ARG A 46 7.11 4.93 5.02
CA ARG A 46 5.75 5.34 5.42
C ARG A 46 4.95 4.19 6.02
N ILE A 47 4.90 3.04 5.34
CA ILE A 47 4.04 1.92 5.73
C ILE A 47 4.60 1.21 6.96
N MET A 48 5.93 0.98 7.02
CA MET A 48 6.55 0.26 8.13
C MET A 48 6.87 1.16 9.34
N GLY A 49 6.95 2.47 9.12
CA GLY A 49 7.15 3.47 10.18
C GLY A 49 5.84 3.99 10.77
N ALA A 50 4.71 3.78 10.09
CA ALA A 50 3.39 4.02 10.65
C ALA A 50 3.14 3.02 11.77
N ARG A 51 3.01 3.54 13.00
CA ARG A 51 2.67 2.77 14.19
C ARG A 51 1.50 3.44 14.88
#